data_AF-A0A3D3CGY5-F1
#
_entry.id   AF-A0A3D3CGY5-F1
#
_cell.length_a   1.000
_cell.length_b   1.000
_cell.length_c   1.000
_cell.angle_alpha   90.00
_cell.angle_beta   90.00
_cell.angle_gamma   90.00
#
_symmetry.space_group_name_H-M   'P 1'
#
loop_
_entity.id
_entity.type
_entity.pdbx_description
1 polymer ?
#
loop_
_entity_poly.entity_id
_entity_poly.type
_entity_poly.pdbx_seq_one_letter_code
_entity_poly.pdbx_strand_id
1 'polypeptide(L)'
;RGQLQYKFNELYFVDQQKFPPHQFVQRSPVSEEELEREFRALVARCAGPVGDFLNFLFFEKGLWEDFRSWPAAVSFHHAYVGGLLEHTVAVTRVALAQASACAENGYPVNLPVTIAGALLHDIGKMDAYRLTPAPEMTVEGTVIDHVV
;
A
#
# COMPACT_ATOMS: atom_id res chain seq x y z
N ARG A 1 -31.50 -14.96 -13.52
CA ARG A 1 -30.88 -16.07 -14.29
C ARG A 1 -29.42 -15.70 -14.51
N GLY A 2 -28.47 -16.57 -14.17
CA GLY A 2 -27.03 -16.31 -14.36
C GLY A 2 -26.21 -16.06 -13.09
N GLN A 3 -26.77 -16.21 -11.89
CA GLN A 3 -25.96 -16.21 -10.67
C GLN A 3 -25.25 -17.57 -10.53
N LEU A 4 -23.93 -17.51 -10.28
CA LEU A 4 -23.13 -18.67 -9.90
C LEU A 4 -23.74 -19.32 -8.64
N GLN A 5 -24.05 -20.61 -8.76
CA GLN A 5 -24.56 -21.41 -7.64
C GLN A 5 -23.46 -22.37 -7.22
N TYR A 6 -22.84 -22.11 -6.07
CA TYR A 6 -21.78 -22.95 -5.52
C TYR A 6 -22.39 -24.08 -4.70
N LYS A 7 -21.94 -25.32 -4.95
CA LYS A 7 -22.28 -26.50 -4.15
C LYS A 7 -21.02 -26.98 -3.44
N PHE A 8 -20.95 -26.74 -2.14
CA PHE A 8 -19.86 -27.23 -1.30
C PHE A 8 -20.20 -28.66 -0.87
N ASN A 9 -19.38 -29.63 -1.26
CA ASN A 9 -19.58 -31.04 -0.89
C ASN A 9 -18.96 -31.35 0.48
N GLU A 10 -17.83 -30.73 0.80
CA GLU A 10 -17.09 -30.94 2.04
C GLU A 10 -16.40 -29.63 2.47
N LEU A 11 -16.27 -29.42 3.77
CA LEU A 11 -15.62 -28.28 4.39
C LEU A 11 -14.58 -28.79 5.40
N TYR A 12 -13.36 -28.26 5.30
CA TYR A 12 -12.25 -28.65 6.15
C TYR A 12 -11.71 -27.43 6.89
N PHE A 13 -11.46 -27.57 8.19
CA PHE A 13 -10.64 -26.61 8.92
C PHE A 13 -9.18 -26.87 8.58
N VAL A 14 -8.52 -25.84 8.04
CA VAL A 14 -7.09 -25.87 7.72
C VAL A 14 -6.33 -24.95 8.66
N ASP A 15 -5.12 -25.38 9.03
CA ASP A 15 -4.19 -24.58 9.81
C ASP A 15 -3.88 -23.26 9.08
N GLN A 16 -4.24 -22.15 9.71
CA GLN A 16 -4.10 -20.81 9.15
C GLN A 16 -2.64 -20.33 9.11
N GLN A 17 -1.74 -20.92 9.90
CA GLN A 17 -0.30 -20.65 9.80
C GLN A 17 0.27 -21.33 8.56
N LYS A 18 -0.20 -22.55 8.26
CA LYS A 18 0.23 -23.32 7.09
C LYS A 18 -0.44 -22.85 5.78
N PHE A 19 -1.71 -22.46 5.85
CA PHE A 19 -2.56 -22.03 4.74
C PHE A 19 -3.23 -20.70 5.07
N PRO A 20 -2.47 -19.59 5.09
CA PRO A 20 -3.04 -18.30 5.49
C PRO A 20 -4.06 -17.80 4.45
N PRO A 21 -5.20 -17.21 4.86
CA PRO A 21 -6.30 -16.81 3.99
C PRO A 21 -5.88 -15.92 2.81
N HIS A 22 -4.88 -15.07 3.04
CA HIS A 22 -4.38 -14.13 2.04
C HIS A 22 -3.73 -14.81 0.81
N GLN A 23 -3.43 -16.12 0.86
CA GLN A 23 -2.97 -16.90 -0.30
C GLN A 23 -4.10 -17.26 -1.28
N PHE A 24 -5.35 -17.17 -0.84
CA PHE A 24 -6.53 -17.60 -1.61
C PHE A 24 -7.37 -16.42 -2.10
N VAL A 25 -6.87 -15.20 -1.92
CA VAL A 25 -7.51 -13.96 -2.37
C VAL A 25 -6.66 -13.30 -3.45
N GLN A 26 -7.24 -12.34 -4.16
CA GLN A 26 -6.53 -11.55 -5.16
C GLN A 26 -5.29 -10.87 -4.52
N ARG A 27 -4.20 -10.77 -5.28
CA ARG A 27 -2.94 -10.08 -4.90
C ARG A 27 -2.51 -9.15 -6.03
N SER A 28 -1.51 -8.31 -5.74
CA SER A 28 -0.85 -7.49 -6.76
C SER A 28 -0.36 -8.34 -7.94
N PRO A 29 -0.47 -7.85 -9.19
CA PRO A 29 0.17 -8.46 -10.34
C PRO A 29 1.70 -8.30 -10.33
N VAL A 30 2.24 -7.38 -9.52
CA VAL A 30 3.68 -7.18 -9.31
C VAL A 30 4.12 -7.96 -8.08
N SER A 31 5.31 -8.56 -8.13
CA SER A 31 5.83 -9.31 -6.98
C SER A 31 6.10 -8.40 -5.77
N GLU A 32 5.84 -8.93 -4.58
CA GLU A 32 6.04 -8.22 -3.32
C GLU A 32 7.51 -7.81 -3.14
N GLU A 33 8.45 -8.69 -3.52
CA GLU A 33 9.88 -8.43 -3.46
C GLU A 33 10.31 -7.29 -4.40
N GLU A 34 9.67 -7.16 -5.56
CA GLU A 34 9.94 -6.07 -6.50
C GLU A 34 9.43 -4.74 -5.97
N LEU A 35 8.19 -4.71 -5.46
CA LEU A 35 7.61 -3.51 -4.88
C LEU A 35 8.39 -3.06 -3.63
N GLU A 36 8.79 -3.99 -2.77
CA GLU A 36 9.61 -3.69 -1.59
C GLU A 36 10.97 -3.11 -1.98
N ARG A 37 11.66 -3.75 -2.94
CA ARG A 37 12.96 -3.27 -3.43
C ARG A 37 12.84 -1.83 -3.94
N GLU A 38 11.79 -1.54 -4.71
CA GLU A 38 11.57 -0.22 -5.25
C GLU A 38 11.21 0.80 -4.18
N PHE A 39 10.32 0.46 -3.25
CA PHE A 39 9.97 1.33 -2.13
C PHE A 39 11.22 1.73 -1.32
N ARG A 40 12.08 0.75 -1.00
CA ARG A 40 13.34 1.01 -0.31
C ARG A 40 14.28 1.90 -1.13
N ALA A 41 14.33 1.72 -2.45
CA ALA A 41 15.10 2.59 -3.34
C ALA A 41 14.56 4.03 -3.36
N LEU A 42 13.24 4.22 -3.28
CA LEU A 42 12.62 5.55 -3.16
C LEU A 42 12.98 6.21 -1.82
N VAL A 43 12.90 5.49 -0.70
CA VAL A 43 13.31 6.01 0.62
C VAL A 43 14.80 6.39 0.62
N ALA A 44 15.67 5.58 0.00
CA ALA A 44 17.11 5.83 -0.07
C ALA A 44 17.48 7.10 -0.87
N ARG A 45 16.57 7.62 -1.71
CA ARG A 45 16.75 8.91 -2.40
C ARG A 45 16.49 10.12 -1.52
N CYS A 46 15.93 9.92 -0.33
CA CYS A 46 15.73 10.97 0.67
C CYS A 46 16.93 11.02 1.61
N ALA A 47 17.49 12.20 1.81
CA ALA A 47 18.61 12.43 2.72
C ALA A 47 18.22 13.39 3.85
N GLY A 48 18.99 13.39 4.93
CA GLY A 48 18.78 14.25 6.09
C GLY A 48 17.46 13.94 6.81
N PRO A 49 16.83 14.94 7.46
CA PRO A 49 15.70 14.72 8.36
C PRO A 49 14.51 13.99 7.72
N VAL A 50 14.29 14.16 6.41
CA VAL A 50 13.21 13.48 5.68
C VAL A 50 13.50 11.99 5.53
N GLY A 51 14.74 11.64 5.14
CA GLY A 51 15.15 10.24 5.04
C GLY A 51 15.14 9.54 6.40
N ASP A 52 15.63 10.22 7.45
CA ASP A 52 15.64 9.69 8.81
C ASP A 52 14.20 9.43 9.32
N PHE A 53 13.28 10.36 9.06
CA PHE A 53 11.87 10.21 9.43
C PHE A 53 11.20 9.03 8.70
N LEU A 54 11.44 8.88 7.39
CA LEU A 54 10.88 7.76 6.62
C LEU A 54 11.42 6.42 7.11
N ASN A 55 12.72 6.32 7.39
CA ASN A 55 13.32 5.09 7.92
C ASN A 55 12.76 4.74 9.30
N PHE A 56 12.69 5.73 10.19
CA PHE A 56 12.10 5.55 11.51
C PHE A 56 10.65 5.06 11.42
N LEU A 57 9.82 5.74 10.61
CA LEU A 57 8.40 5.44 10.51
C LEU A 57 8.13 4.05 9.94
N PHE A 58 8.74 3.73 8.79
CA PHE A 58 8.46 2.47 8.10
C PHE A 58 9.20 1.29 8.75
N PHE A 59 10.51 1.42 9.00
CA PHE A 59 11.35 0.27 9.29
C PHE A 59 11.68 0.09 10.79
N GLU A 60 11.67 1.16 11.59
CA GLU A 60 12.00 1.06 13.02
C GLU A 60 10.75 0.96 13.92
N LYS A 61 9.68 1.68 13.57
CA LYS A 61 8.40 1.66 14.32
C LYS A 61 7.55 0.41 14.03
N GLY A 62 7.98 -0.45 13.12
CA GLY A 62 7.28 -1.69 12.75
C GLY A 62 6.09 -1.52 11.80
N LEU A 63 5.87 -0.31 11.25
CA LEU A 63 4.77 -0.05 10.32
C LEU A 63 4.85 -0.88 9.03
N TRP A 64 6.07 -1.20 8.58
CA TRP A 64 6.33 -1.87 7.30
C TRP A 64 5.61 -3.21 7.15
N GLU A 65 5.55 -4.03 8.20
CA GLU A 65 4.98 -5.38 8.12
C GLU A 65 3.50 -5.35 7.75
N ASP A 66 2.75 -4.43 8.36
CA ASP A 66 1.34 -4.24 8.03
C ASP A 66 1.20 -3.53 6.69
N PHE A 67 1.97 -2.45 6.46
CA PHE A 67 1.88 -1.62 5.26
C PHE A 67 2.07 -2.40 3.96
N ARG A 68 3.09 -3.26 3.89
CA ARG A 68 3.42 -4.02 2.67
C ARG A 68 2.33 -5.01 2.25
N SER A 69 1.46 -5.41 3.18
CA SER A 69 0.37 -6.35 2.92
C SER A 69 -1.01 -5.67 2.84
N TRP A 70 -1.10 -4.37 3.15
CA TRP A 70 -2.36 -3.66 3.27
C TRP A 70 -3.07 -3.44 1.93
N PRO A 71 -4.42 -3.47 1.89
CA PRO A 71 -5.18 -3.08 0.71
C PRO A 71 -5.23 -1.56 0.53
N ALA A 72 -5.26 -1.08 -0.72
CA ALA A 72 -5.42 0.35 -0.99
C ALA A 72 -6.88 0.81 -1.05
N ALA A 73 -7.83 -0.14 -1.11
CA ALA A 73 -9.25 0.12 -1.26
C ALA A 73 -10.09 -1.04 -0.71
N VAL A 74 -11.36 -0.77 -0.41
CA VAL A 74 -12.36 -1.78 0.00
C VAL A 74 -13.08 -2.38 -1.21
N SER A 75 -13.18 -1.63 -2.31
CA SER A 75 -13.77 -2.08 -3.57
C SER A 75 -13.06 -1.41 -4.75
N PHE A 76 -12.95 -2.11 -5.88
CA PHE A 76 -12.24 -1.68 -7.10
C PHE A 76 -10.70 -1.52 -6.92
N HIS A 77 -10.00 -0.92 -7.89
CA HIS A 77 -8.52 -0.92 -8.06
C HIS A 77 -7.71 -1.05 -6.76
N HIS A 78 -6.82 -2.04 -6.70
CA HIS A 78 -5.94 -2.34 -5.56
C HIS A 78 -6.65 -2.77 -4.25
N ALA A 79 -7.90 -3.23 -4.31
CA ALA A 79 -8.59 -3.91 -3.21
C ALA A 79 -8.10 -5.35 -3.01
N TYR A 80 -6.81 -5.51 -2.72
CA TYR A 80 -6.15 -6.80 -2.51
C TYR A 80 -4.92 -6.66 -1.63
N VAL A 81 -4.37 -7.81 -1.20
CA VAL A 81 -3.13 -7.88 -0.40
C VAL A 81 -1.99 -7.20 -1.15
N GLY A 82 -1.32 -6.25 -0.49
CA GLY A 82 -0.22 -5.46 -1.05
C GLY A 82 -0.64 -4.36 -2.02
N GLY A 83 -1.94 -4.10 -2.15
CA GLY A 83 -2.46 -3.05 -3.02
C GLY A 83 -2.00 -1.65 -2.61
N LEU A 84 -1.88 -1.37 -1.31
CA LEU A 84 -1.43 -0.05 -0.83
C LEU A 84 0.02 0.23 -1.23
N LEU A 85 0.90 -0.76 -1.08
CA LEU A 85 2.30 -0.66 -1.47
C LEU A 85 2.44 -0.41 -2.98
N GLU A 86 1.73 -1.19 -3.81
CA GLU A 86 1.74 -1.02 -5.26
C GLU A 86 1.28 0.37 -5.68
N HIS A 87 0.15 0.83 -5.13
CA HIS A 87 -0.41 2.15 -5.38
C HIS A 87 0.57 3.26 -5.00
N THR A 88 1.14 3.19 -3.79
CA THR A 88 2.10 4.18 -3.30
C THR A 88 3.36 4.27 -4.15
N VAL A 89 3.91 3.12 -4.59
CA VAL A 89 5.06 3.10 -5.51
C VAL A 89 4.69 3.74 -6.85
N ALA A 90 3.53 3.41 -7.41
CA ALA A 90 3.06 3.98 -8.67
C ALA A 90 2.86 5.50 -8.59
N VAL A 91 2.21 5.99 -7.52
CA VAL A 91 2.03 7.43 -7.27
C VAL A 91 3.37 8.14 -7.14
N THR A 92 4.33 7.54 -6.44
CA THR A 92 5.67 8.14 -6.27
C THR A 92 6.43 8.24 -7.60
N ARG A 93 6.30 7.25 -8.50
CA ARG A 93 6.85 7.34 -9.87
C ARG A 93 6.25 8.52 -10.64
N VAL A 94 4.94 8.71 -10.57
CA VAL A 94 4.25 9.84 -11.22
C VAL A 94 4.71 11.17 -10.63
N ALA A 95 4.78 11.29 -9.31
CA ALA A 95 5.24 12.49 -8.62
C ALA A 95 6.68 12.86 -9.01
N LEU A 96 7.56 11.86 -9.16
CA LEU A 96 8.93 12.06 -9.65
C LEU A 96 8.98 12.54 -11.11
N ALA A 97 8.14 11.98 -11.99
CA ALA A 97 8.06 12.45 -13.37
C ALA A 97 7.59 13.90 -13.45
N GLN A 98 6.60 14.28 -12.64
CA GLN A 98 6.14 15.66 -12.52
C GLN A 98 7.22 16.58 -11.95
N ALA A 99 7.93 16.15 -10.90
CA ALA A 99 9.04 16.90 -10.32
C ALA A 99 10.13 17.21 -11.35
N SER A 100 10.51 16.22 -12.17
CA SER A 100 11.47 16.42 -13.27
C SER A 100 10.97 17.45 -14.28
N ALA A 101 9.72 17.34 -14.73
CA ALA A 101 9.14 18.31 -15.65
C ALA A 101 9.08 19.74 -15.06
N CYS A 102 8.75 19.89 -13.78
CA CYS A 102 8.79 21.18 -13.10
C CYS A 102 10.20 21.77 -13.04
N ALA A 103 11.20 20.95 -12.72
CA ALA A 103 12.60 21.37 -12.66
C ALA A 103 13.12 21.82 -14.03
N GLU A 104 12.76 21.11 -15.12
CA GLU A 104 13.08 21.51 -16.50
C GLU A 104 12.48 22.87 -16.88
N ASN A 105 11.34 23.23 -16.31
CA ASN A 105 10.68 24.52 -16.50
C ASN A 105 11.20 25.61 -15.52
N GLY A 106 12.28 25.35 -14.78
CA GLY A 106 12.90 26.32 -13.88
C GLY A 106 12.20 26.49 -12.53
N TYR A 107 11.24 25.62 -12.19
CA TYR A 107 10.62 25.63 -10.86
C TYR A 107 11.48 24.86 -9.86
N PRO A 108 11.80 25.45 -8.69
CA PRO A 108 12.53 24.72 -7.66
C PRO A 108 11.66 23.61 -7.08
N VAL A 109 12.16 22.37 -7.10
CA VAL A 109 11.49 21.20 -6.51
C VAL A 109 12.37 20.57 -5.45
N ASN A 110 11.81 20.33 -4.27
CA ASN A 110 12.48 19.59 -3.20
C ASN A 110 12.18 18.09 -3.34
N LEU A 111 13.07 17.37 -4.01
CA LEU A 111 12.87 15.94 -4.30
C LEU A 111 12.64 15.07 -3.06
N PRO A 112 13.42 15.16 -1.96
CA PRO A 112 13.12 14.42 -0.74
C PRO A 112 11.71 14.66 -0.21
N VAL A 113 11.24 15.91 -0.19
CA VAL A 113 9.88 16.24 0.28
C VAL A 113 8.81 15.71 -0.68
N THR A 114 9.02 15.78 -2.00
CA THR A 114 8.10 15.20 -2.98
C THR A 114 7.97 13.69 -2.82
N ILE A 115 9.10 12.99 -2.64
CA ILE A 115 9.10 11.54 -2.41
C ILE A 115 8.38 11.23 -1.10
N ALA A 116 8.72 11.90 -0.01
CA ALA A 116 8.08 11.67 1.28
C ALA A 116 6.56 11.92 1.24
N GLY A 117 6.13 13.01 0.61
CA GLY A 117 4.70 13.30 0.42
C GLY A 117 3.99 12.18 -0.35
N ALA A 118 4.59 11.70 -1.45
CA ALA A 118 4.00 10.62 -2.23
C ALA A 118 3.99 9.27 -1.48
N LEU A 119 5.04 8.95 -0.72
CA LEU A 119 5.11 7.72 0.07
C LEU A 119 4.10 7.69 1.23
N LEU A 120 3.74 8.86 1.75
CA LEU A 120 2.88 9.00 2.93
C LEU A 120 1.43 9.36 2.60
N HIS A 121 1.12 9.76 1.35
CA HIS A 121 -0.17 10.37 0.99
C HIS A 121 -1.42 9.55 1.35
N ASP A 122 -1.29 8.24 1.44
CA ASP A 122 -2.40 7.30 1.69
C ASP A 122 -2.16 6.47 2.96
N ILE A 123 -1.23 6.89 3.84
CA ILE A 123 -0.90 6.15 5.07
C ILE A 123 -2.11 6.01 6.01
N GLY A 124 -3.06 6.96 5.98
CA GLY A 124 -4.29 6.89 6.77
C GLY A 124 -5.20 5.72 6.41
N LYS A 125 -5.00 5.07 5.25
CA LYS A 125 -5.73 3.83 4.88
C LYS A 125 -5.42 2.67 5.80
N MET A 126 -4.29 2.71 6.50
CA MET A 126 -3.92 1.77 7.55
C MET A 126 -4.90 1.79 8.73
N ASP A 127 -5.50 2.95 9.00
CA ASP A 127 -6.52 3.10 10.05
C ASP A 127 -7.94 2.97 9.49
N ALA A 128 -8.13 3.32 8.21
CA ALA A 128 -9.46 3.34 7.57
C ALA A 128 -9.93 1.97 7.08
N TYR A 129 -9.01 1.06 6.74
CA TYR A 129 -9.33 -0.26 6.20
C TYR A 129 -8.79 -1.37 7.10
N ARG A 130 -9.23 -2.60 6.86
CA ARG A 130 -8.66 -3.81 7.46
C ARG A 130 -8.76 -4.96 6.46
N LEU A 131 -7.98 -6.01 6.69
CA LEU A 131 -7.95 -7.18 5.80
C LEU A 131 -8.32 -8.46 6.56
N THR A 132 -9.59 -8.89 6.49
CA THR A 132 -10.06 -10.13 7.16
C THR A 132 -11.31 -10.75 6.50
N PRO A 133 -11.21 -11.79 5.66
CA PRO A 133 -10.07 -12.19 4.81
C PRO A 133 -9.98 -11.31 3.54
N ALA A 134 -11.00 -10.50 3.28
CA ALA A 134 -11.06 -9.52 2.20
C ALA A 134 -10.96 -8.10 2.79
N PRO A 135 -10.67 -7.08 1.95
CA PRO A 135 -10.68 -5.69 2.39
C PRO A 135 -12.04 -5.28 2.93
N GLU A 136 -12.05 -4.65 4.09
CA GLU A 136 -13.23 -4.09 4.74
C GLU A 136 -12.91 -2.70 5.29
N MET A 137 -13.93 -1.85 5.42
CA MET A 137 -13.79 -0.55 6.05
C MET A 137 -13.84 -0.69 7.57
N THR A 138 -13.02 0.07 8.29
CA THR A 138 -13.11 0.19 9.75
C THR A 138 -14.27 1.10 10.14
N VAL A 139 -14.61 1.12 11.44
CA VAL A 139 -15.65 2.04 11.95
C VAL A 139 -15.20 3.48 11.74
N GLU A 140 -13.93 3.75 12.04
CA GLU A 140 -13.27 5.03 11.85
C GLU A 140 -13.25 5.44 10.38
N GLY A 141 -12.88 4.52 9.48
CA GLY A 141 -12.90 4.75 8.03
C GLY A 141 -14.30 5.04 7.46
N THR A 142 -15.35 4.51 8.09
CA THR A 142 -16.73 4.81 7.67
C THR A 142 -17.14 6.26 7.98
N VAL A 143 -16.50 6.88 8.96
CA VAL A 143 -16.87 8.22 9.46
C VAL A 143 -15.93 9.30 8.93
N ILE A 144 -14.64 9.01 8.82
CA ILE A 144 -13.59 9.99 8.46
C ILE A 144 -12.98 9.72 7.07
N ASP A 145 -13.29 8.57 6.46
CA ASP A 145 -12.56 8.01 5.30
C ASP A 145 -11.08 7.77 5.65
N HIS A 146 -10.15 8.18 4.80
CA HIS A 146 -8.72 8.11 5.06
C HIS A 146 -8.17 9.54 5.22
N VAL A 147 -7.24 9.70 6.15
CA VAL A 147 -6.50 10.96 6.28
C VAL A 147 -5.37 10.96 5.26
N VAL A 148 -5.29 12.03 4.46
CA VAL A 148 -4.27 12.33 3.44
C VAL A 148 -3.09 13.09 4.05
#